data_AF-A0A9P1IPM0-F1
#
_entry.id   AF-A0A9P1IPM0-F1
#
_cell.length_a   1.000
_cell.length_b   1.000
_cell.length_c   1.000
_cell.angle_alpha   90.00
_cell.angle_beta   90.00
_cell.angle_gamma   90.00
#
_symmetry.space_group_name_H-M   'P 1'
#
loop_
_entity.id
_entity.type
_entity.pdbx_description
1 polymer ?
#
loop_
_entity_poly.entity_id
_entity_poly.type
_entity_poly.pdbx_seq_one_letter_code
_entity_poly.pdbx_strand_id
1 'polypeptide(L)'
;MRFLIVLAFFFVFTNAQFFNRRSIAMKKFVEVLEHFSHSFEKPGNGKVFFDSNFQFKTTEDGIKTTNQFLNFLSIVGPRRFFQYISSARFDNTDQLIAITNFKEVKWETILKPYAGMGATSSVRNTLSLFQANGEQPKILVLGCMGCGKSTLVRQFVKQSRSIALKNSYYAHTVQYNLLVVFRGLRAVCDDLNLIYTPVSADFDIINEFRHREDLSEKVVTSLRNIAKAGLFEECQKKRRVLQLPINYNYFMQHTDRILNPNFVPTDTDIFMSYSITMGVNTEMIRIGLSRFEVTELPGHHIFRRYWQEYFNNTSVVCFVVDLSELCDQAFYTGHLKDKTVGIYQDIIKNPLFNDTGFLLLFNKSDTFEEHSAGFDFRKLASHLRTPHEALSFYRSQFSSISPKNRTYHHIVSLIKFQNKEVSQTLFDSLNRIFKKQREKTQLE
;
A
#
# COMPACT_ATOMS: atom_id res chain seq x y z
N MET A 1 -28.25 7.44 -0.14
CA MET A 1 -27.19 6.50 -0.58
C MET A 1 -27.51 5.83 -1.92
N ARG A 2 -28.66 5.15 -2.10
CA ARG A 2 -29.07 4.56 -3.40
C ARG A 2 -29.27 5.59 -4.54
N PHE A 3 -29.76 6.79 -4.21
CA PHE A 3 -29.90 7.94 -5.12
C PHE A 3 -28.55 8.49 -5.64
N LEU A 4 -27.52 8.51 -4.79
CA LEU A 4 -26.18 9.00 -5.12
C LEU A 4 -25.43 8.06 -6.08
N ILE A 5 -25.68 6.75 -5.96
CA ILE A 5 -25.10 5.75 -6.88
C ILE A 5 -25.71 5.90 -8.27
N VAL A 6 -27.03 6.10 -8.37
CA VAL A 6 -27.72 6.27 -9.67
C VAL A 6 -27.34 7.61 -10.33
N LEU A 7 -27.25 8.70 -9.57
CA LEU A 7 -26.75 10.00 -10.05
C LEU A 7 -25.29 9.93 -10.49
N ALA A 8 -24.44 9.21 -9.76
CA ALA A 8 -23.05 9.01 -10.15
C ALA A 8 -22.91 8.19 -11.44
N PHE A 9 -23.76 7.17 -11.61
CA PHE A 9 -23.88 6.44 -12.88
C PHE A 9 -24.33 7.38 -14.01
N PHE A 10 -25.29 8.28 -13.76
CA PHE A 10 -25.78 9.26 -14.73
C PHE A 10 -24.70 10.28 -15.15
N PHE A 11 -23.84 10.71 -14.21
CA PHE A 11 -22.83 11.75 -14.42
C PHE A 11 -21.53 11.23 -15.05
N VAL A 12 -21.16 9.97 -14.77
CA VAL A 12 -20.01 9.30 -15.41
C VAL A 12 -20.33 8.93 -16.86
N PHE A 13 -21.58 8.59 -17.17
CA PHE A 13 -21.96 8.09 -18.50
C PHE A 13 -22.34 9.17 -19.52
N THR A 14 -22.97 10.27 -19.12
CA THR A 14 -23.32 11.37 -20.05
C THR A 14 -22.11 12.12 -20.60
N ASN A 15 -20.93 12.00 -19.97
CA ASN A 15 -19.71 12.72 -20.35
C ASN A 15 -18.55 11.83 -20.86
N ALA A 16 -18.76 10.52 -21.04
CA ALA A 16 -17.71 9.60 -21.47
C ALA A 16 -17.48 9.64 -23.00
N GLN A 17 -16.85 10.70 -23.51
CA GLN A 17 -16.36 10.75 -24.90
C GLN A 17 -15.09 9.91 -25.16
N PHE A 18 -14.57 9.19 -24.16
CA PHE A 18 -13.21 8.61 -24.21
C PHE A 18 -13.14 7.10 -23.98
N PHE A 19 -13.92 6.31 -24.72
CA PHE A 19 -13.66 4.87 -24.85
C PHE A 19 -13.01 4.55 -26.20
N ASN A 20 -11.87 3.87 -26.18
CA ASN A 20 -11.17 3.40 -27.38
C ASN A 20 -11.98 2.25 -28.05
N ARG A 21 -12.78 2.59 -29.08
CA ARG A 21 -13.80 1.72 -29.72
C ARG A 21 -13.25 0.59 -30.63
N ARG A 22 -12.10 0.01 -30.31
CA ARG A 22 -11.44 -0.99 -31.19
C ARG A 22 -11.91 -2.44 -31.00
N SER A 23 -12.54 -2.78 -29.88
CA SER A 23 -13.06 -4.14 -29.62
C SER A 23 -14.55 -4.24 -29.96
N ILE A 24 -14.95 -5.30 -30.68
CA ILE A 24 -16.35 -5.62 -31.00
C ILE A 24 -17.20 -5.75 -29.72
N ALA A 25 -16.60 -6.28 -28.64
CA ALA A 25 -17.26 -6.37 -27.34
C ALA A 25 -17.51 -4.99 -26.72
N MET A 26 -16.61 -4.01 -26.93
CA MET A 26 -16.81 -2.64 -26.43
C MET A 26 -17.80 -1.85 -27.28
N LYS A 27 -17.94 -2.13 -28.59
CA LYS A 27 -18.99 -1.52 -29.40
C LYS A 27 -20.38 -1.97 -28.93
N LYS A 28 -20.58 -3.29 -28.74
CA LYS A 28 -21.81 -3.84 -28.16
C LYS A 28 -22.07 -3.33 -26.74
N PHE A 29 -21.03 -3.13 -25.95
CA PHE A 29 -21.14 -2.56 -24.60
C PHE A 29 -21.64 -1.11 -24.62
N VAL A 30 -21.11 -0.27 -25.51
CA VAL A 30 -21.57 1.12 -25.67
C VAL A 30 -23.01 1.16 -26.19
N GLU A 31 -23.38 0.32 -27.15
CA GLU A 31 -24.76 0.24 -27.68
C GLU A 31 -25.78 -0.18 -26.60
N VAL A 32 -25.44 -1.15 -25.75
CA VAL A 32 -26.30 -1.58 -24.64
C VAL A 32 -26.48 -0.46 -23.60
N LEU A 33 -25.43 0.33 -23.35
CA LEU A 33 -25.44 1.43 -22.39
C LEU A 33 -26.17 2.68 -22.91
N GLU A 34 -26.03 3.00 -24.19
CA GLU A 34 -26.81 4.06 -24.86
C GLU A 34 -28.31 3.70 -24.88
N HIS A 35 -28.65 2.42 -25.11
CA HIS A 35 -30.04 1.95 -24.99
C HIS A 35 -30.58 2.05 -23.55
N PHE A 36 -29.71 1.81 -22.55
CA PHE A 36 -30.02 1.94 -21.13
C PHE A 36 -30.24 3.40 -20.71
N SER A 37 -29.45 4.35 -21.24
CA SER A 37 -29.58 5.78 -20.90
C SER A 37 -30.86 6.39 -21.46
N HIS A 38 -31.28 6.00 -22.67
CA HIS A 38 -32.53 6.47 -23.28
C HIS A 38 -33.79 5.98 -22.57
N SER A 39 -33.71 4.92 -21.75
CA SER A 39 -34.85 4.35 -21.02
C SER A 39 -35.25 5.14 -19.75
N PHE A 40 -34.52 6.21 -19.41
CA PHE A 40 -34.62 6.95 -18.14
C PHE A 40 -34.99 8.45 -18.29
N GLU A 41 -35.62 8.87 -19.38
CA GLU A 41 -36.01 10.28 -19.53
C GLU A 41 -37.41 10.62 -18.96
N LYS A 42 -37.37 11.48 -17.94
CA LYS A 42 -38.43 12.27 -17.27
C LYS A 42 -39.55 11.51 -16.50
N PRO A 43 -40.02 12.08 -15.35
CA PRO A 43 -41.15 11.52 -14.61
C PRO A 43 -42.41 11.62 -15.48
N GLY A 44 -43.04 10.47 -15.74
CA GLY A 44 -44.27 10.38 -16.53
C GLY A 44 -44.24 9.29 -17.62
N ASN A 45 -43.07 8.93 -18.15
CA ASN A 45 -42.94 7.91 -19.20
C ASN A 45 -41.83 6.86 -18.94
N GLY A 46 -41.20 6.85 -17.76
CA GLY A 46 -40.08 5.97 -17.44
C GLY A 46 -40.49 4.53 -17.08
N LYS A 47 -39.82 3.53 -17.66
CA LYS A 47 -39.99 2.09 -17.40
C LYS A 47 -39.59 1.64 -15.97
N VAL A 48 -38.98 2.52 -15.18
CA VAL A 48 -38.63 2.30 -13.77
C VAL A 48 -38.86 3.60 -13.01
N PHE A 49 -39.60 3.56 -11.90
CA PHE A 49 -39.83 4.73 -11.05
C PHE A 49 -39.90 4.35 -9.56
N PHE A 50 -39.70 5.35 -8.70
CA PHE A 50 -39.84 5.22 -7.25
C PHE A 50 -41.17 5.82 -6.82
N ASP A 51 -41.86 5.19 -5.86
CA ASP A 51 -43.00 5.84 -5.20
C ASP A 51 -42.56 6.88 -4.18
N SER A 52 -43.52 7.61 -3.61
CA SER A 52 -43.31 8.67 -2.62
C SER A 52 -42.61 8.22 -1.34
N ASN A 53 -42.47 6.90 -1.12
CA ASN A 53 -41.75 6.30 0.01
C ASN A 53 -40.36 5.80 -0.39
N PHE A 54 -39.84 6.18 -1.56
CA PHE A 54 -38.52 5.80 -2.08
C PHE A 54 -38.34 4.28 -2.25
N GLN A 55 -39.44 3.53 -2.45
CA GLN A 55 -39.38 2.12 -2.78
C GLN A 55 -39.29 1.91 -4.30
N PHE A 56 -38.43 0.98 -4.71
CA PHE A 56 -38.14 0.67 -6.10
C PHE A 56 -39.29 -0.16 -6.71
N LYS A 57 -39.91 0.33 -7.78
CA LYS A 57 -40.88 -0.44 -8.58
C LYS A 57 -40.41 -0.51 -10.04
N THR A 58 -40.32 -1.72 -10.57
CA THR A 58 -39.92 -2.00 -11.96
C THR A 58 -41.13 -2.40 -12.79
N THR A 59 -41.25 -1.86 -14.01
CA THR A 59 -42.09 -2.50 -15.03
C THR A 59 -41.38 -3.75 -15.58
N GLU A 60 -42.10 -4.66 -16.27
CA GLU A 60 -41.53 -5.88 -16.88
C GLU A 60 -40.28 -5.61 -17.74
N ASP A 61 -40.24 -4.47 -18.41
CA ASP A 61 -39.08 -4.08 -19.23
C ASP A 61 -37.84 -3.76 -18.39
N GLY A 62 -37.98 -3.18 -17.19
CA GLY A 62 -36.84 -2.93 -16.28
C GLY A 62 -36.21 -4.22 -15.74
N ILE A 63 -37.00 -5.28 -15.62
CA ILE A 63 -36.53 -6.63 -15.24
C ILE A 63 -35.71 -7.25 -16.38
N LYS A 64 -36.16 -7.11 -17.64
CA LYS A 64 -35.40 -7.55 -18.83
C LYS A 64 -34.03 -6.88 -18.90
N THR A 65 -33.95 -5.57 -18.70
CA THR A 65 -32.69 -4.83 -18.80
C THR A 65 -31.72 -5.18 -17.66
N THR A 66 -32.23 -5.41 -16.45
CA THR A 66 -31.43 -5.90 -15.31
C THR A 66 -30.89 -7.31 -15.57
N ASN A 67 -31.70 -8.21 -16.13
CA ASN A 67 -31.28 -9.57 -16.47
C ASN A 67 -30.22 -9.61 -17.60
N GLN A 68 -30.29 -8.69 -18.58
CA GLN A 68 -29.26 -8.57 -19.60
C GLN A 68 -27.91 -8.10 -19.01
N PHE A 69 -27.94 -7.16 -18.07
CA PHE A 69 -26.73 -6.70 -17.36
C PHE A 69 -26.11 -7.82 -16.49
N LEU A 70 -26.94 -8.61 -15.81
CA LEU A 70 -26.48 -9.75 -15.01
C LEU A 70 -25.92 -10.89 -15.88
N ASN A 71 -26.53 -11.19 -17.03
CA ASN A 71 -25.99 -12.16 -18.00
C ASN A 71 -24.67 -11.69 -18.63
N PHE A 72 -24.47 -10.38 -18.79
CA PHE A 72 -23.18 -9.85 -19.24
C PHE A 72 -22.10 -10.00 -18.16
N LEU A 73 -22.43 -9.71 -16.89
CA LEU A 73 -21.51 -9.89 -15.76
C LEU A 73 -21.10 -11.37 -15.56
N SER A 74 -21.98 -12.33 -15.89
CA SER A 74 -21.64 -13.75 -15.83
C SER A 74 -20.66 -14.18 -16.94
N ILE A 75 -20.71 -13.53 -18.11
CA ILE A 75 -19.79 -13.79 -19.24
C ILE A 75 -18.43 -13.13 -19.02
N VAL A 76 -18.41 -11.87 -18.59
CA VAL A 76 -17.15 -11.10 -18.44
C VAL A 76 -16.44 -11.42 -17.13
N GLY A 77 -17.19 -11.80 -16.09
CA GLY A 77 -16.69 -12.02 -14.75
C GLY A 77 -16.50 -10.70 -14.00
N PRO A 78 -17.00 -10.57 -12.74
CA PRO A 78 -17.01 -9.30 -12.02
C PRO A 78 -15.62 -8.70 -11.77
N ARG A 79 -14.58 -9.54 -11.68
CA ARG A 79 -13.17 -9.08 -11.55
C ARG A 79 -12.62 -8.40 -12.80
N ARG A 80 -12.94 -8.89 -14.01
CA ARG A 80 -12.49 -8.27 -15.27
C ARG A 80 -13.24 -6.97 -15.54
N PHE A 81 -14.53 -6.93 -15.21
CA PHE A 81 -15.33 -5.70 -15.24
C PHE A 81 -14.72 -4.63 -14.32
N PHE A 82 -14.32 -5.02 -13.11
CA PHE A 82 -13.66 -4.12 -12.15
C PHE A 82 -12.27 -3.63 -12.63
N GLN A 83 -11.47 -4.50 -13.24
CA GLN A 83 -10.20 -4.12 -13.86
C GLN A 83 -10.42 -3.11 -15.01
N TYR A 84 -11.50 -3.25 -15.77
CA TYR A 84 -11.83 -2.34 -16.85
C TYR A 84 -12.20 -0.94 -16.34
N ILE A 85 -13.05 -0.84 -15.32
CA ILE A 85 -13.47 0.44 -14.71
C ILE A 85 -12.30 1.12 -14.00
N SER A 86 -11.47 0.36 -13.27
CA SER A 86 -10.29 0.90 -12.57
C SER A 86 -9.15 1.33 -13.49
N SER A 87 -9.15 0.89 -14.76
CA SER A 87 -8.18 1.30 -15.77
C SER A 87 -8.59 2.53 -16.59
N ALA A 88 -9.83 2.99 -16.46
CA ALA A 88 -10.30 4.21 -17.12
C ALA A 88 -9.79 5.45 -16.36
N ARG A 89 -9.24 6.43 -17.09
CA ARG A 89 -8.80 7.71 -16.52
C ARG A 89 -10.01 8.63 -16.39
N PHE A 90 -10.17 9.25 -15.22
CA PHE A 90 -11.25 10.18 -14.90
C PHE A 90 -10.65 11.46 -14.31
N ASP A 91 -11.07 12.61 -14.81
CA ASP A 91 -10.44 13.90 -14.52
C ASP A 91 -11.15 14.70 -13.40
N ASN A 92 -12.21 14.17 -12.77
CA ASN A 92 -12.96 14.90 -11.73
C ASN A 92 -13.15 14.14 -10.41
N THR A 93 -12.98 14.87 -9.30
CA THR A 93 -13.13 14.49 -7.88
C THR A 93 -14.47 13.84 -7.53
N ASP A 94 -15.59 14.31 -8.09
CA ASP A 94 -16.92 13.74 -7.79
C ASP A 94 -17.09 12.32 -8.35
N GLN A 95 -16.42 12.02 -9.47
CA GLN A 95 -16.41 10.67 -10.06
C GLN A 95 -15.56 9.70 -9.23
N LEU A 96 -14.50 10.19 -8.59
CA LEU A 96 -13.69 9.43 -7.65
C LEU A 96 -14.48 9.07 -6.38
N ILE A 97 -15.20 10.05 -5.81
CA ILE A 97 -16.02 9.88 -4.59
C ILE A 97 -17.10 8.80 -4.79
N ALA A 98 -17.76 8.81 -5.96
CA ALA A 98 -18.74 7.80 -6.32
C ALA A 98 -18.19 6.37 -6.39
N ILE A 99 -16.96 6.21 -6.90
CA ILE A 99 -16.30 4.89 -7.00
C ILE A 99 -15.83 4.41 -5.62
N THR A 100 -15.37 5.29 -4.72
CA THR A 100 -15.08 4.92 -3.33
C THR A 100 -16.31 4.36 -2.62
N ASN A 101 -17.47 5.00 -2.79
CA ASN A 101 -18.74 4.49 -2.24
C ASN A 101 -19.19 3.17 -2.90
N PHE A 102 -18.73 2.87 -4.12
CA PHE A 102 -19.00 1.61 -4.82
C PHE A 102 -18.15 0.44 -4.31
N LYS A 103 -16.91 0.70 -3.83
CA LYS A 103 -16.05 -0.32 -3.20
C LYS A 103 -16.62 -0.87 -1.89
N GLU A 104 -17.48 -0.10 -1.21
CA GLU A 104 -18.12 -0.49 0.05
C GLU A 104 -19.42 -1.29 -0.13
N VAL A 105 -19.86 -1.51 -1.36
CA VAL A 105 -21.11 -2.22 -1.64
C VAL A 105 -20.93 -3.72 -1.44
N LYS A 106 -21.57 -4.27 -0.38
CA LYS A 106 -21.73 -5.71 -0.20
C LYS A 106 -22.74 -6.26 -1.22
N TRP A 107 -22.25 -6.80 -2.33
CA TRP A 107 -23.07 -7.34 -3.43
C TRP A 107 -23.98 -8.50 -3.03
N GLU A 108 -23.61 -9.27 -2.01
CA GLU A 108 -24.46 -10.32 -1.42
C GLU A 108 -25.79 -9.76 -0.92
N THR A 109 -25.79 -8.53 -0.40
CA THR A 109 -26.98 -7.81 0.07
C THR A 109 -27.85 -7.31 -1.09
N ILE A 110 -27.24 -7.05 -2.24
CA ILE A 110 -27.93 -6.63 -3.48
C ILE A 110 -28.53 -7.82 -4.22
N LEU A 111 -27.86 -8.97 -4.21
CA LEU A 111 -28.26 -10.16 -4.96
C LEU A 111 -29.18 -11.10 -4.16
N LYS A 112 -29.19 -11.01 -2.82
CA LYS A 112 -30.09 -11.79 -1.93
C LYS A 112 -31.58 -11.73 -2.32
N PRO A 113 -32.17 -10.57 -2.66
CA PRO A 113 -33.57 -10.49 -3.08
C PRO A 113 -33.86 -11.24 -4.40
N TYR A 114 -32.86 -11.34 -5.29
CA TYR A 114 -33.01 -11.98 -6.61
C TYR A 114 -32.87 -13.50 -6.57
N ALA A 115 -32.29 -14.07 -5.50
CA ALA A 115 -32.18 -15.51 -5.31
C ALA A 115 -33.55 -16.21 -5.19
N GLY A 116 -34.57 -15.51 -4.70
CA GLY A 116 -35.94 -16.01 -4.56
C GLY A 116 -36.87 -15.73 -5.76
N MET A 117 -36.46 -14.90 -6.73
CA MET A 117 -37.30 -14.45 -7.85
C MET A 117 -36.97 -15.18 -9.17
N GLY A 118 -36.89 -16.51 -9.14
CA GLY A 118 -36.71 -17.30 -10.37
C GLY A 118 -35.35 -17.10 -11.06
N ALA A 119 -34.27 -16.91 -10.29
CA ALA A 119 -32.92 -16.76 -10.84
C ALA A 119 -32.50 -17.94 -11.73
N THR A 120 -31.94 -17.63 -12.90
CA THR A 120 -31.39 -18.62 -13.84
C THR A 120 -30.24 -19.41 -13.21
N SER A 121 -30.01 -20.65 -13.68
CA SER A 121 -28.95 -21.56 -13.22
C SER A 121 -27.56 -20.90 -13.18
N SER A 122 -27.31 -19.93 -14.06
CA SER A 122 -26.07 -19.14 -14.10
C SER A 122 -25.86 -18.27 -12.86
N VAL A 123 -26.90 -17.63 -12.32
CA VAL A 123 -26.80 -16.78 -11.12
C VAL A 123 -26.55 -17.64 -9.88
N ARG A 124 -27.21 -18.80 -9.81
CA ARG A 124 -27.06 -19.77 -8.73
C ARG A 124 -25.65 -20.40 -8.70
N ASN A 125 -25.08 -20.72 -9.88
CA ASN A 125 -23.70 -21.19 -10.01
C ASN A 125 -22.66 -20.10 -9.69
N THR A 126 -22.97 -18.84 -9.97
CA THR A 126 -22.06 -17.74 -9.63
C THR A 126 -22.04 -17.50 -8.11
N LEU A 127 -23.22 -17.53 -7.46
CA LEU A 127 -23.34 -17.46 -6.00
C LEU A 127 -22.67 -18.65 -5.29
N SER A 128 -22.80 -19.87 -5.83
CA SER A 128 -22.10 -21.04 -5.26
C SER A 128 -20.58 -20.97 -5.47
N LEU A 129 -20.08 -20.38 -6.57
CA LEU A 129 -18.65 -20.10 -6.75
C LEU A 129 -18.12 -19.02 -5.78
N PHE A 130 -18.96 -18.06 -5.39
CA PHE A 130 -18.65 -17.09 -4.34
C PHE A 130 -18.63 -17.73 -2.94
N GLN A 131 -19.54 -18.68 -2.67
CA GLN A 131 -19.61 -19.39 -1.39
C GLN A 131 -18.60 -20.54 -1.25
N ALA A 132 -18.19 -21.17 -2.36
CA ALA A 132 -17.26 -22.30 -2.37
C ALA A 132 -15.79 -21.91 -2.18
N ASN A 133 -15.44 -20.63 -2.38
CA ASN A 133 -14.18 -20.08 -1.92
C ASN A 133 -14.43 -19.40 -0.58
N GLY A 134 -14.15 -20.08 0.53
CA GLY A 134 -14.15 -19.44 1.86
C GLY A 134 -13.35 -18.13 1.82
N GLU A 135 -13.75 -17.14 2.63
CA GLU A 135 -13.04 -15.86 2.74
C GLU A 135 -11.54 -16.14 2.94
N GLN A 136 -10.72 -15.52 2.10
CA GLN A 136 -9.27 -15.73 2.18
C GLN A 136 -8.76 -15.11 3.47
N PRO A 137 -7.88 -15.79 4.23
CA PRO A 137 -7.35 -15.22 5.46
C PRO A 137 -6.62 -13.91 5.16
N LYS A 138 -6.95 -12.89 5.94
CA LYS A 138 -6.48 -11.51 5.73
C LYS A 138 -5.30 -11.19 6.65
N ILE A 139 -4.24 -10.66 6.06
CA ILE A 139 -3.06 -10.13 6.74
C ILE A 139 -3.11 -8.61 6.64
N LEU A 140 -3.23 -7.93 7.78
CA LEU A 140 -3.23 -6.48 7.85
C LEU A 140 -1.83 -5.97 8.23
N VAL A 141 -1.21 -5.16 7.37
CA VAL A 141 0.13 -4.60 7.59
C VAL A 141 0.03 -3.18 8.14
N LEU A 142 0.51 -2.99 9.37
CA LEU A 142 0.40 -1.76 10.15
C LEU A 142 1.77 -1.29 10.66
N GLY A 143 1.85 -0.02 11.09
CA GLY A 143 3.07 0.59 11.61
C GLY A 143 3.25 2.06 11.20
N CYS A 144 4.17 2.76 11.87
CA CYS A 144 4.48 4.17 11.62
C CYS A 144 4.90 4.45 10.17
N MET A 145 4.83 5.72 9.74
CA MET A 145 5.37 6.12 8.44
C MET A 145 6.87 5.81 8.37
N GLY A 146 7.34 5.29 7.24
CA GLY A 146 8.77 5.01 7.03
C GLY A 146 9.29 3.70 7.65
N CYS A 147 8.49 2.94 8.42
CA CYS A 147 8.97 1.73 9.09
C CYS A 147 9.23 0.52 8.17
N GLY A 148 8.80 0.56 6.90
CA GLY A 148 9.05 -0.50 5.91
C GLY A 148 7.87 -1.42 5.58
N LYS A 149 6.63 -0.98 5.83
CA LYS A 149 5.40 -1.72 5.44
C LYS A 149 5.36 -2.07 3.96
N SER A 150 5.58 -1.10 3.07
CA SER A 150 5.55 -1.34 1.62
C SER A 150 6.65 -2.30 1.19
N THR A 151 7.83 -2.23 1.84
CA THR A 151 8.92 -3.18 1.62
C THR A 151 8.49 -4.60 2.01
N LEU A 152 7.80 -4.78 3.14
CA LEU A 152 7.27 -6.08 3.56
C LEU A 152 6.30 -6.66 2.52
N VAL A 153 5.35 -5.85 2.05
CA VAL A 153 4.38 -6.27 1.04
C VAL A 153 5.08 -6.66 -0.26
N ARG A 154 6.05 -5.86 -0.72
CA ARG A 154 6.86 -6.18 -1.90
C ARG A 154 7.62 -7.50 -1.72
N GLN A 155 8.14 -7.80 -0.52
CA GLN A 155 8.79 -9.08 -0.23
C GLN A 155 7.80 -10.25 -0.32
N PHE A 156 6.60 -10.11 0.25
CA PHE A 156 5.56 -11.13 0.15
C PHE A 156 5.12 -11.38 -1.30
N VAL A 157 4.92 -10.32 -2.08
CA VAL A 157 4.57 -10.43 -3.50
C VAL A 157 5.68 -11.14 -4.26
N LYS A 158 6.95 -10.72 -4.08
CA LYS A 158 8.11 -11.34 -4.73
C LYS A 158 8.22 -12.83 -4.42
N GLN A 159 8.07 -13.21 -3.15
CA GLN A 159 8.19 -14.60 -2.71
C GLN A 159 7.00 -15.46 -3.15
N SER A 160 5.82 -14.87 -3.30
CA SER A 160 4.63 -15.58 -3.79
C SER A 160 4.69 -15.96 -5.27
N ARG A 161 5.65 -15.39 -6.04
CA ARG A 161 5.76 -15.52 -7.51
C ARG A 161 4.49 -15.12 -8.27
N SER A 162 3.53 -14.44 -7.63
CA SER A 162 2.21 -14.19 -8.22
C SER A 162 2.23 -13.11 -9.31
N ILE A 163 3.15 -12.15 -9.27
CA ILE A 163 3.23 -11.04 -10.24
C ILE A 163 4.70 -10.61 -10.37
N ALA A 164 5.23 -10.58 -11.61
CA ALA A 164 6.48 -9.87 -11.88
C ALA A 164 6.20 -8.38 -11.71
N LEU A 165 6.89 -7.72 -10.77
CA LEU A 165 6.83 -6.27 -10.66
C LEU A 165 7.19 -5.69 -12.03
N LYS A 166 6.36 -4.80 -12.58
CA LYS A 166 6.74 -4.09 -13.81
C LYS A 166 7.83 -3.09 -13.44
N ASN A 167 9.09 -3.52 -13.56
CA ASN A 167 10.25 -2.76 -13.11
C ASN A 167 10.29 -1.34 -13.71
N SER A 168 9.78 -1.14 -14.93
CA SER A 168 9.72 0.17 -15.59
C SER A 168 8.89 1.21 -14.81
N TYR A 169 7.87 0.81 -14.04
CA TYR A 169 7.07 1.73 -13.23
C TYR A 169 7.89 2.38 -12.10
N TYR A 170 8.92 1.69 -11.61
CA TYR A 170 9.73 2.17 -10.49
C TYR A 170 10.87 3.09 -10.92
N ALA A 171 11.18 3.19 -12.21
CA ALA A 171 12.32 3.98 -12.70
C ALA A 171 12.22 5.44 -12.25
N HIS A 172 11.05 6.04 -12.48
CA HIS A 172 10.75 7.41 -12.07
C HIS A 172 10.82 7.59 -10.54
N THR A 173 10.40 6.61 -9.75
CA THR A 173 10.49 6.66 -8.28
C THR A 173 11.93 6.61 -7.80
N VAL A 174 12.75 5.71 -8.35
CA VAL A 174 14.17 5.56 -8.00
C VAL A 174 14.95 6.83 -8.37
N GLN A 175 14.71 7.38 -9.57
CA GLN A 175 15.31 8.62 -10.03
C GLN A 175 14.90 9.82 -9.17
N TYR A 176 13.62 9.88 -8.77
CA TYR A 176 13.15 10.89 -7.82
C TYR A 176 13.82 10.76 -6.45
N ASN A 177 14.00 9.55 -5.93
CA ASN A 177 14.69 9.34 -4.65
C ASN A 177 16.17 9.76 -4.74
N LEU A 178 16.86 9.46 -5.84
CA LEU A 178 18.20 9.95 -6.11
C LEU A 178 18.24 11.48 -6.08
N LEU A 179 17.32 12.15 -6.80
CA LEU A 179 17.21 13.61 -6.81
C LEU A 179 17.03 14.18 -5.39
N VAL A 180 16.18 13.55 -4.57
CA VAL A 180 15.97 13.98 -3.17
C VAL A 180 17.24 13.85 -2.33
N VAL A 181 18.03 12.78 -2.52
CA VAL A 181 19.33 12.61 -1.84
C VAL A 181 20.28 13.75 -2.21
N PHE A 182 20.43 14.06 -3.50
CA PHE A 182 21.30 15.16 -3.95
C PHE A 182 20.82 16.53 -3.47
N ARG A 183 19.50 16.77 -3.41
CA ARG A 183 18.97 18.02 -2.82
C ARG A 183 19.29 18.14 -1.34
N GLY A 184 19.13 17.05 -0.59
CA GLY A 184 19.50 17.00 0.83
C GLY A 184 21.00 17.23 1.05
N LEU A 185 21.85 16.78 0.12
CA LEU A 185 23.31 16.93 0.22
C LEU A 185 23.72 18.41 0.33
N ARG A 186 23.03 19.34 -0.35
CA ARG A 186 23.29 20.78 -0.21
C ARG A 186 23.16 21.24 1.25
N ALA A 187 22.04 20.91 1.88
CA ALA A 187 21.78 21.29 3.28
C ALA A 187 22.79 20.67 4.25
N VAL A 188 23.27 19.45 3.95
CA VAL A 188 24.34 18.81 4.74
C VAL A 188 25.68 19.51 4.53
N CYS A 189 25.99 19.95 3.31
CA CYS A 189 27.20 20.74 3.04
C CYS A 189 27.17 22.07 3.80
N ASP A 190 26.03 22.76 3.79
CA ASP A 190 25.82 24.01 4.55
C ASP A 190 26.06 23.80 6.05
N ASP A 191 25.41 22.80 6.64
CA ASP A 191 25.53 22.46 8.06
C ASP A 191 26.96 22.03 8.47
N LEU A 192 27.73 21.47 7.54
CA LEU A 192 29.12 21.08 7.75
C LEU A 192 30.14 22.14 7.30
N ASN A 193 29.68 23.32 6.89
CA ASN A 193 30.50 24.41 6.35
C ASN A 193 31.47 23.92 5.24
N LEU A 194 30.96 23.15 4.28
CA LEU A 194 31.71 22.71 3.11
C LEU A 194 31.54 23.70 1.96
N ILE A 195 32.63 23.92 1.22
CA ILE A 195 32.64 24.81 0.05
C ILE A 195 32.22 24.00 -1.17
N TYR A 196 31.11 24.36 -1.78
CA TYR A 196 30.59 23.72 -3.00
C TYR A 196 30.36 24.71 -4.16
N THR A 197 30.98 25.90 -4.09
CA THR A 197 30.87 26.96 -5.11
C THR A 197 31.05 26.47 -6.56
N PRO A 198 31.98 25.53 -6.87
CA PRO A 198 32.15 25.01 -8.23
C PRO A 198 30.90 24.33 -8.82
N VAL A 199 30.02 23.79 -7.97
CA VAL A 199 28.77 23.09 -8.37
C VAL A 199 27.51 23.79 -7.82
N SER A 200 27.61 25.05 -7.40
CA SER A 200 26.46 25.79 -6.84
C SER A 200 25.33 25.92 -7.86
N ALA A 201 25.66 26.24 -9.11
CA ALA A 201 24.67 26.35 -10.18
C ALA A 201 24.00 25.00 -10.48
N ASP A 202 24.73 23.89 -10.36
CA ASP A 202 24.18 22.55 -10.51
C ASP A 202 23.17 22.23 -9.39
N PHE A 203 23.47 22.64 -8.15
CA PHE A 203 22.51 22.53 -7.05
C PHE A 203 21.23 23.33 -7.29
N ASP A 204 21.34 24.54 -7.86
CA ASP A 204 20.19 25.38 -8.17
C ASP A 204 19.30 24.72 -9.25
N ILE A 205 19.92 24.20 -10.33
CA ILE A 205 19.23 23.46 -11.40
C ILE A 205 18.43 22.28 -10.85
N ILE A 206 19.05 21.44 -10.02
CA ILE A 206 18.35 20.26 -9.48
C ILE A 206 17.27 20.65 -8.48
N ASN A 207 17.36 21.80 -7.79
CA ASN A 207 16.35 22.25 -6.83
C ASN A 207 15.12 22.83 -7.53
N GLU A 208 15.30 23.53 -8.65
CA GLU A 208 14.22 24.09 -9.45
C GLU A 208 13.42 23.01 -10.20
N PHE A 209 14.09 21.93 -10.61
CA PHE A 209 13.46 20.88 -11.41
C PHE A 209 12.24 20.26 -10.72
N ARG A 210 11.10 20.19 -11.41
CA ARG A 210 9.92 19.49 -10.90
C ARG A 210 9.86 18.12 -11.57
N HIS A 211 10.04 17.06 -10.79
CA HIS A 211 10.02 15.67 -11.25
C HIS A 211 8.59 15.18 -11.59
N ARG A 212 7.96 15.88 -12.54
CA ARG A 212 6.69 15.51 -13.20
C ARG A 212 6.95 14.94 -14.61
N GLU A 213 8.17 15.12 -15.09
CA GLU A 213 8.67 14.73 -16.40
C GLU A 213 9.94 13.91 -16.20
N ASP A 214 10.40 13.25 -17.27
CA ASP A 214 11.67 12.53 -17.26
C ASP A 214 12.84 13.48 -16.94
N LEU A 215 13.92 12.93 -16.36
CA LEU A 215 15.10 13.73 -16.05
C LEU A 215 15.69 14.32 -17.33
N SER A 216 15.69 15.64 -17.45
CA SER A 216 16.30 16.33 -18.60
C SER A 216 17.82 16.15 -18.61
N GLU A 217 18.43 16.21 -19.79
CA GLU A 217 19.88 16.08 -19.94
C GLU A 217 20.65 17.10 -19.07
N LYS A 218 20.10 18.31 -18.92
CA LYS A 218 20.63 19.35 -18.04
C LYS A 218 20.65 18.88 -16.57
N VAL A 219 19.55 18.34 -16.07
CA VAL A 219 19.44 17.84 -14.68
C VAL A 219 20.36 16.63 -14.47
N VAL A 220 20.41 15.71 -15.43
CA VAL A 220 21.31 14.55 -15.38
C VAL A 220 22.77 14.99 -15.32
N THR A 221 23.15 15.98 -16.13
CA THR A 221 24.52 16.54 -16.14
C THR A 221 24.85 17.18 -14.79
N SER A 222 23.95 17.98 -14.23
CA SER A 222 24.14 18.60 -12.92
C SER A 222 24.28 17.57 -11.80
N LEU A 223 23.47 16.51 -11.78
CA LEU A 223 23.61 15.43 -10.80
C LEU A 223 24.98 14.73 -10.92
N ARG A 224 25.47 14.50 -12.14
CA ARG A 224 26.82 13.92 -12.36
C ARG A 224 27.94 14.86 -11.92
N ASN A 225 27.81 16.15 -12.17
CA ASN A 225 28.81 17.14 -11.74
C ASN A 225 28.91 17.18 -10.21
N ILE A 226 27.78 17.22 -9.51
CA ILE A 226 27.74 17.19 -8.05
C ILE A 226 28.33 15.89 -7.53
N ALA A 227 27.99 14.74 -8.13
CA ALA A 227 28.54 13.44 -7.74
C ALA A 227 30.07 13.40 -7.86
N LYS A 228 30.63 13.98 -8.93
CA LYS A 228 32.08 14.04 -9.18
C LYS A 228 32.82 15.05 -8.30
N ALA A 229 32.10 15.97 -7.64
CA ALA A 229 32.71 16.98 -6.78
C ALA A 229 33.26 16.42 -5.46
N GLY A 230 32.98 15.15 -5.11
CA GLY A 230 33.51 14.51 -3.90
C GLY A 230 32.90 15.02 -2.58
N LEU A 231 31.84 15.83 -2.65
CA LEU A 231 31.21 16.46 -1.48
C LEU A 231 30.64 15.41 -0.50
N PHE A 232 30.15 14.29 -1.02
CA PHE A 232 29.58 13.23 -0.21
C PHE A 232 30.62 12.56 0.69
N GLU A 233 31.77 12.21 0.14
CA GLU A 233 32.89 11.63 0.85
C GLU A 233 33.44 12.62 1.89
N GLU A 234 33.48 13.91 1.57
CA GLU A 234 33.86 14.96 2.53
C GLU A 234 32.85 15.08 3.69
N CYS A 235 31.56 15.00 3.41
CA CYS A 235 30.53 14.98 4.44
C CYS A 235 30.70 13.77 5.35
N GLN A 236 30.91 12.58 4.78
CA GLN A 236 31.10 11.34 5.54
C GLN A 236 32.34 11.36 6.45
N LYS A 237 33.43 12.01 6.01
CA LYS A 237 34.63 12.19 6.86
C LYS A 237 34.36 13.05 8.08
N LYS A 238 33.51 14.08 7.95
CA LYS A 238 33.16 14.99 9.05
C LYS A 238 32.06 14.43 9.96
N ARG A 239 31.12 13.67 9.40
CA ARG A 239 29.97 13.13 10.13
C ARG A 239 29.62 11.73 9.64
N ARG A 240 29.58 10.80 10.59
CA ARG A 240 29.29 9.38 10.36
C ARG A 240 27.90 9.13 9.77
N VAL A 241 26.88 9.82 10.27
CA VAL A 241 25.49 9.70 9.81
C VAL A 241 25.02 11.04 9.31
N LEU A 242 24.72 11.13 8.01
CA LEU A 242 24.23 12.35 7.39
C LEU A 242 22.71 12.46 7.53
N GLN A 243 22.21 13.69 7.64
CA GLN A 243 20.78 13.98 7.71
C GLN A 243 20.14 13.91 6.32
N LEU A 244 20.23 12.72 5.70
CA LEU A 244 19.75 12.37 4.37
C LEU A 244 18.74 11.22 4.46
N PRO A 245 17.95 10.95 3.41
CA PRO A 245 17.08 9.77 3.37
C PRO A 245 17.89 8.49 3.64
N ILE A 246 17.43 7.62 4.55
CA ILE A 246 18.19 6.47 5.12
C ILE A 246 19.03 5.67 4.10
N ASN A 247 18.51 5.46 2.89
CA ASN A 247 19.17 4.68 1.84
C ASN A 247 20.16 5.52 1.00
N TYR A 248 20.61 6.69 1.48
CA TYR A 248 21.44 7.62 0.71
C TYR A 248 22.73 6.98 0.20
N ASN A 249 23.40 6.15 1.00
CA ASN A 249 24.61 5.42 0.61
C ASN A 249 24.40 4.63 -0.69
N TYR A 250 23.27 3.93 -0.81
CA TYR A 250 22.92 3.15 -2.00
C TYR A 250 22.73 4.02 -3.23
N PHE A 251 21.99 5.12 -3.09
CA PHE A 251 21.74 6.04 -4.20
C PHE A 251 23.04 6.69 -4.69
N MET A 252 23.91 7.12 -3.77
CA MET A 252 25.20 7.70 -4.12
C MET A 252 26.09 6.71 -4.90
N GLN A 253 26.20 5.48 -4.41
CA GLN A 253 27.00 4.42 -5.06
C GLN A 253 26.48 3.99 -6.44
N HIS A 254 25.19 4.18 -6.70
CA HIS A 254 24.54 3.75 -7.96
C HIS A 254 24.09 4.90 -8.85
N THR A 255 24.56 6.12 -8.58
CA THR A 255 24.20 7.35 -9.32
C THR A 255 24.29 7.17 -10.83
N ASP A 256 25.45 6.77 -11.36
CA ASP A 256 25.66 6.67 -12.82
C ASP A 256 24.73 5.66 -13.49
N ARG A 257 24.44 4.54 -12.81
CA ARG A 257 23.53 3.51 -13.32
C ARG A 257 22.08 4.00 -13.36
N ILE A 258 21.64 4.70 -12.31
CA ILE A 258 20.27 5.23 -12.19
C ILE A 258 20.02 6.37 -13.20
N LEU A 259 21.07 7.15 -13.52
CA LEU A 259 21.03 8.24 -14.50
C LEU A 259 21.20 7.79 -15.96
N ASN A 260 21.30 6.48 -16.23
CA ASN A 260 21.40 5.98 -17.59
C ASN A 260 20.06 6.17 -18.35
N PRO A 261 20.06 6.64 -19.60
CA PRO A 261 18.83 6.79 -20.39
C PRO A 261 18.01 5.49 -20.53
N ASN A 262 18.69 4.34 -20.53
CA ASN A 262 18.06 3.02 -20.62
C ASN A 262 17.97 2.32 -19.26
N PHE A 263 17.90 3.10 -18.17
CA PHE A 263 17.84 2.56 -16.81
C PHE A 263 16.61 1.67 -16.60
N VAL A 264 16.86 0.41 -16.28
CA VAL A 264 15.84 -0.54 -15.83
C VAL A 264 16.10 -0.88 -14.36
N PRO A 265 15.15 -0.60 -13.45
CA PRO A 265 15.30 -0.94 -12.04
C PRO A 265 15.50 -2.43 -11.81
N THR A 266 16.47 -2.74 -10.97
CA THR A 266 16.66 -4.05 -10.36
C THR A 266 15.70 -4.23 -9.18
N ASP A 267 15.53 -5.46 -8.71
CA ASP A 267 14.78 -5.72 -7.48
C ASP A 267 15.33 -4.93 -6.29
N THR A 268 16.66 -4.82 -6.19
CA THR A 268 17.32 -4.04 -5.14
C THR A 268 16.93 -2.57 -5.23
N ASP A 269 16.90 -1.97 -6.43
CA ASP A 269 16.43 -0.58 -6.61
C ASP A 269 15.02 -0.39 -6.09
N ILE A 270 14.13 -1.35 -6.41
CA ILE A 270 12.73 -1.29 -5.97
C ILE A 270 12.63 -1.40 -4.44
N PHE A 271 13.42 -2.25 -3.80
CA PHE A 271 13.44 -2.36 -2.33
C PHE A 271 14.08 -1.17 -1.63
N MET A 272 15.07 -0.53 -2.25
CA MET A 272 15.74 0.66 -1.73
C MET A 272 14.92 1.94 -2.00
N SER A 273 14.02 1.91 -2.99
CA SER A 273 13.13 3.02 -3.30
C SER A 273 12.05 3.22 -2.24
N TYR A 274 11.76 4.49 -1.95
CA TYR A 274 10.71 4.92 -1.05
C TYR A 274 9.71 5.83 -1.76
N SER A 275 8.44 5.61 -1.44
CA SER A 275 7.32 6.43 -1.88
C SER A 275 6.34 6.51 -0.74
N ILE A 276 5.73 7.68 -0.53
CA ILE A 276 4.66 7.80 0.48
C ILE A 276 3.49 6.93 0.02
N THR A 277 3.11 5.94 0.83
CA THR A 277 1.91 5.15 0.59
C THR A 277 0.69 6.07 0.71
N MET A 278 -0.01 6.26 -0.40
CA MET A 278 -1.28 6.97 -0.45
C MET A 278 -2.40 5.96 -0.66
N GLY A 279 -3.36 5.95 0.26
CA GLY A 279 -4.47 5.00 0.24
C GLY A 279 -4.08 3.58 0.67
N VAL A 280 -5.02 2.67 0.48
CA VAL A 280 -4.90 1.26 0.88
C VAL A 280 -4.41 0.42 -0.29
N ASN A 281 -3.40 -0.39 -0.05
CA ASN A 281 -2.85 -1.31 -1.03
C ASN A 281 -3.18 -2.75 -0.63
N THR A 282 -3.80 -3.51 -1.54
CA THR A 282 -4.19 -4.90 -1.30
C THR A 282 -3.61 -5.81 -2.36
N GLU A 283 -2.89 -6.84 -1.91
CA GLU A 283 -2.21 -7.82 -2.76
C GLU A 283 -2.64 -9.24 -2.41
N MET A 284 -2.78 -10.08 -3.43
CA MET A 284 -3.06 -11.51 -3.24
C MET A 284 -1.76 -12.30 -3.32
N ILE A 285 -1.35 -12.88 -2.20
CA ILE A 285 -0.13 -13.70 -2.12
C ILE A 285 -0.48 -15.17 -1.94
N ARG A 286 0.48 -16.03 -2.27
CA ARG A 286 0.41 -17.47 -2.06
C ARG A 286 1.58 -17.92 -1.20
N ILE A 287 1.29 -18.61 -0.11
CA ILE A 287 2.28 -19.24 0.77
C ILE A 287 1.95 -20.74 0.80
N GLY A 288 2.80 -21.55 0.17
CA GLY A 288 2.51 -22.98 -0.05
C GLY A 288 1.27 -23.18 -0.92
N LEU A 289 0.26 -23.88 -0.37
CA LEU A 289 -1.02 -24.12 -1.05
C LEU A 289 -2.09 -23.08 -0.72
N SER A 290 -1.87 -22.26 0.31
CA SER A 290 -2.85 -21.29 0.80
C SER A 290 -2.65 -19.93 0.13
N ARG A 291 -3.77 -19.24 -0.12
CA ARG A 291 -3.79 -17.86 -0.61
C ARG A 291 -4.17 -16.93 0.55
N PHE A 292 -3.60 -15.73 0.53
CA PHE A 292 -3.80 -14.72 1.56
C PHE A 292 -4.02 -13.38 0.90
N GLU A 293 -4.92 -12.59 1.49
CA GLU A 293 -5.07 -11.18 1.15
C GLU A 293 -4.17 -10.38 2.09
N VAL A 294 -3.22 -9.62 1.54
CA VAL A 294 -2.37 -8.71 2.32
C VAL A 294 -2.82 -7.29 2.07
N THR A 295 -3.29 -6.62 3.11
CA THR A 295 -3.73 -5.22 3.06
C THR A 295 -2.74 -4.34 3.82
N GLU A 296 -2.07 -3.43 3.12
CA GLU A 296 -1.24 -2.38 3.70
C GLU A 296 -2.05 -1.10 3.89
N LEU A 297 -2.01 -0.57 5.12
CA LEU A 297 -2.58 0.73 5.43
C LEU A 297 -1.50 1.82 5.48
N PRO A 298 -1.82 3.06 5.10
CA PRO A 298 -0.89 4.17 5.15
C PRO A 298 -0.49 4.49 6.60
N GLY A 299 0.81 4.70 6.83
CA GLY A 299 1.39 4.90 8.17
C GLY A 299 1.40 6.34 8.67
N HIS A 300 0.99 7.30 7.83
CA HIS A 300 0.97 8.71 8.21
C HIS A 300 -0.14 8.98 9.23
N HIS A 301 0.12 9.86 10.20
CA HIS A 301 -0.77 10.06 11.36
C HIS A 301 -2.19 10.50 10.98
N ILE A 302 -2.34 11.31 9.93
CA ILE A 302 -3.65 11.77 9.42
C ILE A 302 -4.52 10.59 8.96
N PHE A 303 -3.91 9.52 8.41
CA PHE A 303 -4.68 8.38 7.91
C PHE A 303 -4.96 7.31 8.97
N ARG A 304 -4.30 7.35 10.13
CA ARG A 304 -4.47 6.34 11.19
C ARG A 304 -5.89 6.28 11.73
N ARG A 305 -6.64 7.39 11.69
CA ARG A 305 -8.05 7.44 12.09
C ARG A 305 -8.96 6.52 11.25
N TYR A 306 -8.56 6.19 10.03
CA TYR A 306 -9.32 5.31 9.13
C TYR A 306 -8.93 3.83 9.25
N TRP A 307 -7.94 3.49 10.09
CA TRP A 307 -7.45 2.11 10.19
C TRP A 307 -8.53 1.13 10.63
N GLN A 308 -9.39 1.55 11.57
CA GLN A 308 -10.44 0.69 12.14
C GLN A 308 -11.42 0.16 11.09
N GLU A 309 -11.64 0.89 10.00
CA GLU A 309 -12.51 0.47 8.88
C GLU A 309 -12.02 -0.83 8.22
N TYR A 310 -10.75 -1.17 8.39
CA TYR A 310 -10.10 -2.32 7.78
C TYR A 310 -9.82 -3.46 8.77
N PHE A 311 -10.27 -3.38 10.02
CA PHE A 311 -9.93 -4.39 11.04
C PHE A 311 -10.74 -5.67 10.93
N ASN A 312 -11.98 -5.58 10.42
CA ASN A 312 -12.84 -6.75 10.27
C ASN A 312 -12.20 -7.87 9.45
N ASN A 313 -12.47 -9.10 9.90
CA ASN A 313 -12.02 -10.37 9.32
C ASN A 313 -10.49 -10.49 9.19
N THR A 314 -9.73 -9.79 10.04
CA THR A 314 -8.26 -9.86 10.03
C THR A 314 -7.78 -11.11 10.77
N SER A 315 -7.16 -12.02 10.05
CA SER A 315 -6.55 -13.22 10.62
C SER A 315 -5.22 -12.91 11.28
N VAL A 316 -4.38 -12.06 10.68
CA VAL A 316 -3.07 -11.66 11.23
C VAL A 316 -2.84 -10.17 11.11
N VAL A 317 -2.38 -9.52 12.17
CA VAL A 317 -1.79 -8.19 12.11
C VAL A 317 -0.27 -8.32 12.06
N CYS A 318 0.33 -7.86 10.97
CA CYS A 318 1.77 -7.66 10.84
C CYS A 318 2.09 -6.21 11.23
N PHE A 319 2.60 -5.99 12.44
CA PHE A 319 3.02 -4.67 12.89
C PHE A 319 4.53 -4.47 12.68
N VAL A 320 4.90 -3.46 11.89
CA VAL A 320 6.30 -3.18 11.54
C VAL A 320 6.82 -2.01 12.38
N VAL A 321 7.88 -2.27 13.15
CA VAL A 321 8.61 -1.33 14.01
C VAL A 321 9.90 -0.93 13.32
N ASP A 322 10.25 0.36 13.34
CA ASP A 322 11.50 0.86 12.79
C ASP A 322 12.58 0.88 13.87
N LEU A 323 13.62 0.04 13.79
CA LEU A 323 14.70 0.07 14.78
C LEU A 323 15.62 1.30 14.64
N SER A 324 15.67 1.92 13.46
CA SER A 324 16.53 3.08 13.23
C SER A 324 16.07 4.33 14.00
N GLU A 325 14.80 4.38 14.43
CA GLU A 325 14.27 5.47 15.26
C GLU A 325 14.98 5.56 16.63
N LEU A 326 15.53 4.45 17.13
CA LEU A 326 16.35 4.45 18.36
C LEU A 326 17.64 5.25 18.20
N CYS A 327 18.10 5.49 16.98
CA CYS A 327 19.30 6.27 16.69
C CYS A 327 18.97 7.70 16.23
N ASP A 328 17.71 8.13 16.40
CA ASP A 328 17.26 9.49 16.11
C ASP A 328 17.12 10.27 17.42
N GLN A 329 17.77 11.44 17.52
CA GLN A 329 17.62 12.29 18.70
C GLN A 329 16.18 12.76 18.92
N ALA A 330 15.41 12.95 17.83
CA ALA A 330 14.02 13.38 17.91
C ALA A 330 13.13 12.33 18.59
N PHE A 331 13.47 11.05 18.51
CA PHE A 331 12.75 9.96 19.17
C PHE A 331 12.69 10.12 20.70
N TYR A 332 13.72 10.74 21.28
CA TYR A 332 13.83 10.99 22.71
C TYR A 332 13.09 12.25 23.18
N THR A 333 12.47 12.99 22.27
CA THR A 333 11.75 14.22 22.57
C THR A 333 10.25 13.94 22.78
N GLY A 334 9.59 14.76 23.60
CA GLY A 334 8.30 14.44 24.23
C GLY A 334 7.17 13.95 23.32
N HIS A 335 7.10 14.41 22.06
CA HIS A 335 6.00 14.08 21.15
C HIS A 335 6.18 12.77 20.36
N LEU A 336 7.42 12.25 20.28
CA LEU A 336 7.74 11.00 19.57
C LEU A 336 8.08 9.86 20.53
N LYS A 337 8.47 10.20 21.77
CA LYS A 337 8.73 9.21 22.82
C LYS A 337 7.49 8.33 23.01
N ASP A 338 7.70 7.02 23.04
CA ASP A 338 6.66 5.99 23.22
C ASP A 338 5.56 5.99 22.16
N LYS A 339 5.65 6.79 21.09
CA LYS A 339 4.63 6.90 20.05
C LYS A 339 4.35 5.56 19.36
N THR A 340 5.40 4.87 18.91
CA THR A 340 5.26 3.59 18.20
C THR A 340 4.69 2.50 19.12
N VAL A 341 5.11 2.50 20.40
CA VAL A 341 4.59 1.59 21.43
C VAL A 341 3.12 1.87 21.74
N GLY A 342 2.75 3.14 21.91
CA GLY A 342 1.35 3.55 22.14
C GLY A 342 0.43 3.14 20.99
N ILE A 343 0.86 3.35 19.74
CA ILE A 343 0.11 2.89 18.55
C ILE A 343 -0.11 1.37 18.59
N TYR A 344 0.93 0.61 18.93
CA TYR A 344 0.82 -0.84 19.02
C TYR A 344 -0.11 -1.27 20.17
N GLN A 345 -0.05 -0.57 21.30
CA GLN A 345 -0.94 -0.80 22.44
C GLN A 345 -2.41 -0.56 22.07
N ASP A 346 -2.72 0.51 21.34
CA ASP A 346 -4.07 0.81 20.87
C ASP A 346 -4.60 -0.26 19.90
N ILE A 347 -3.72 -0.79 19.03
CA ILE A 347 -4.06 -1.91 18.15
C ILE A 347 -4.38 -3.15 18.98
N ILE A 348 -3.51 -3.57 19.91
CA ILE A 348 -3.73 -4.80 20.68
C ILE A 348 -5.02 -4.73 21.52
N LYS A 349 -5.35 -3.54 22.06
CA LYS A 349 -6.55 -3.33 22.87
C LYS A 349 -7.84 -3.31 22.05
N ASN A 350 -7.77 -3.25 20.73
CA ASN A 350 -8.95 -3.18 19.90
C ASN A 350 -9.73 -4.51 19.93
N PRO A 351 -11.02 -4.52 20.32
CA PRO A 351 -11.82 -5.76 20.41
C PRO A 351 -11.93 -6.56 19.10
N LEU A 352 -11.81 -5.89 17.94
CA LEU A 352 -11.85 -6.55 16.63
C LEU A 352 -10.65 -7.47 16.39
N PHE A 353 -9.62 -7.39 17.23
CA PHE A 353 -8.44 -8.24 17.16
C PHE A 353 -8.36 -9.28 18.28
N ASN A 354 -9.45 -9.61 18.97
CA ASN A 354 -9.43 -10.61 20.05
C ASN A 354 -8.94 -11.99 19.57
N ASP A 355 -9.33 -12.41 18.36
CA ASP A 355 -8.97 -13.71 17.77
C ASP A 355 -7.87 -13.63 16.70
N THR A 356 -7.27 -12.44 16.53
CA THR A 356 -6.25 -12.17 15.51
C THR A 356 -4.86 -12.57 15.99
N GLY A 357 -4.05 -13.19 15.15
CA GLY A 357 -2.63 -13.40 15.46
C GLY A 357 -1.81 -12.14 15.20
N PHE A 358 -0.69 -12.00 15.90
CA PHE A 358 0.22 -10.87 15.73
C PHE A 358 1.60 -11.32 15.28
N LEU A 359 2.12 -10.63 14.28
CA LEU A 359 3.51 -10.74 13.84
C LEU A 359 4.17 -9.37 14.02
N LEU A 360 5.08 -9.26 14.99
CA LEU A 360 5.82 -8.04 15.25
C LEU A 360 7.19 -8.10 14.56
N LEU A 361 7.43 -7.18 13.64
CA LEU A 361 8.68 -7.12 12.87
C LEU A 361 9.47 -5.88 13.27
N PHE A 362 10.59 -6.10 13.97
CA PHE A 362 11.57 -5.07 14.27
C PHE A 362 12.50 -4.92 13.06
N ASN A 363 12.11 -4.04 12.15
CA ASN A 363 12.74 -3.85 10.85
C ASN A 363 13.93 -2.86 10.92
N LYS A 364 14.73 -2.82 9.85
CA LYS A 364 15.93 -1.99 9.69
C LYS A 364 17.01 -2.32 10.72
N SER A 365 17.14 -3.60 11.06
CA SER A 365 18.19 -4.07 11.97
C SER A 365 19.58 -3.72 11.46
N ASP A 366 19.79 -3.74 10.15
CA ASP A 366 21.02 -3.34 9.50
C ASP A 366 21.32 -1.85 9.62
N THR A 367 20.31 -0.98 9.44
CA THR A 367 20.48 0.46 9.69
C THR A 367 20.74 0.73 11.16
N PHE A 368 20.08 0.01 12.07
CA PHE A 368 20.33 0.13 13.50
C PHE A 368 21.75 -0.30 13.88
N GLU A 369 22.22 -1.43 13.37
CA GLU A 369 23.61 -1.89 13.55
C GLU A 369 24.61 -0.83 13.08
N GLU A 370 24.37 -0.23 11.90
CA GLU A 370 25.22 0.83 11.37
C GLU A 370 25.15 2.09 12.24
N HIS A 371 23.96 2.60 12.58
CA HIS A 371 23.77 3.91 13.23
C HIS A 371 23.96 3.89 14.75
N SER A 372 23.85 2.72 15.40
CA SER A 372 23.93 2.60 16.86
C SER A 372 25.33 2.84 17.43
N ALA A 373 26.38 2.65 16.63
CA ALA A 373 27.75 2.92 17.07
C ALA A 373 27.94 4.42 17.43
N GLY A 374 28.32 4.68 18.67
CA GLY A 374 28.49 6.04 19.19
C GLY A 374 27.19 6.78 19.53
N PHE A 375 26.04 6.11 19.46
CA PHE A 375 24.77 6.69 19.93
C PHE A 375 24.60 6.47 21.44
N ASP A 376 24.18 7.51 22.18
CA ASP A 376 23.96 7.43 23.63
C ASP A 376 22.53 7.00 23.98
N PHE A 377 22.35 5.72 24.27
CA PHE A 377 21.06 5.13 24.62
C PHE A 377 20.63 5.39 26.07
N ARG A 378 21.43 6.05 26.92
CA ARG A 378 21.03 6.37 28.31
C ARG A 378 19.83 7.32 28.37
N LYS A 379 19.57 8.04 27.28
CA LYS A 379 18.35 8.85 27.08
C LYS A 379 17.07 8.01 26.99
N LEU A 380 17.20 6.74 26.56
CA LEU A 380 16.09 5.78 26.55
C LEU A 380 15.78 5.31 27.97
N ALA A 381 16.83 4.84 28.65
CA ALA A 381 16.82 4.53 30.07
C ALA A 381 18.26 4.56 30.60
N SER A 382 18.45 5.09 31.81
CA SER A 382 19.77 5.43 32.37
C SER A 382 20.76 4.27 32.46
N HIS A 383 20.27 3.03 32.53
CA HIS A 383 21.08 1.82 32.66
C HIS A 383 21.58 1.26 31.32
N LEU A 384 21.09 1.77 30.18
CA LEU A 384 21.39 1.23 28.85
C LEU A 384 22.71 1.79 28.34
N ARG A 385 23.71 0.91 28.20
CA ARG A 385 25.08 1.24 27.78
C ARG A 385 25.41 0.72 26.40
N THR A 386 24.74 -0.33 25.94
CA THR A 386 25.03 -0.97 24.66
C THR A 386 23.84 -0.93 23.70
N PRO A 387 24.07 -0.97 22.37
CA PRO A 387 23.00 -1.12 21.38
C PRO A 387 22.14 -2.36 21.62
N HIS A 388 22.76 -3.47 22.05
CA HIS A 388 22.05 -4.71 22.34
C HIS A 388 21.10 -4.57 23.54
N GLU A 389 21.53 -3.90 24.61
CA GLU A 389 20.65 -3.59 25.75
C GLU A 389 19.50 -2.69 25.33
N ALA A 390 19.75 -1.64 24.54
CA ALA A 390 18.72 -0.73 24.06
C ALA A 390 17.67 -1.45 23.19
N LEU A 391 18.13 -2.31 22.27
CA LEU A 391 17.28 -3.15 21.44
C LEU A 391 16.45 -4.13 22.29
N SER A 392 17.07 -4.81 23.25
CA SER A 392 16.37 -5.73 24.17
C SER A 392 15.32 -5.00 25.00
N PHE A 393 15.68 -3.84 25.57
CA PHE A 393 14.77 -2.99 26.32
C PHE A 393 13.59 -2.54 25.46
N TYR A 394 13.85 -2.05 24.25
CA TYR A 394 12.79 -1.60 23.35
C TYR A 394 11.86 -2.75 22.96
N ARG A 395 12.41 -3.92 22.61
CA ARG A 395 11.61 -5.13 22.34
C ARG A 395 10.77 -5.54 23.54
N SER A 396 11.29 -5.40 24.76
CA SER A 396 10.56 -5.75 25.98
C SER A 396 9.30 -4.89 26.18
N GLN A 397 9.30 -3.63 25.74
CA GLN A 397 8.13 -2.74 25.82
C GLN A 397 6.97 -3.21 24.95
N PHE A 398 7.24 -3.77 23.77
CA PHE A 398 6.20 -4.39 22.93
C PHE A 398 5.81 -5.77 23.45
N SER A 399 6.80 -6.57 23.87
CA SER A 399 6.56 -7.96 24.30
C SER A 399 5.74 -8.02 25.59
N SER A 400 5.90 -7.05 26.50
CA SER A 400 5.15 -6.98 27.77
C SER A 400 3.66 -6.72 27.57
N ILE A 401 3.30 -5.93 26.57
CA ILE A 401 1.90 -5.63 26.22
C ILE A 401 1.31 -6.62 25.20
N SER A 402 2.14 -7.48 24.61
CA SER A 402 1.73 -8.42 23.58
C SER A 402 0.96 -9.62 24.13
N PRO A 403 -0.07 -10.11 23.42
CA PRO A 403 -0.73 -11.37 23.76
C PRO A 403 0.20 -12.60 23.69
N LYS A 404 0.53 -13.20 24.85
CA LYS A 404 1.57 -14.24 25.01
C LYS A 404 1.46 -15.46 24.07
N ASN A 405 0.25 -15.88 23.70
CA ASN A 405 0.04 -17.14 22.95
C ASN A 405 -0.22 -16.99 21.45
N ARG A 406 -0.33 -15.73 20.98
CA ARG A 406 -0.70 -15.39 19.60
C ARG A 406 0.19 -14.32 18.97
N THR A 407 1.27 -13.93 19.63
CA THR A 407 2.26 -12.98 19.09
C THR A 407 3.60 -13.65 18.83
N TYR A 408 4.16 -13.38 17.65
CA TYR A 408 5.51 -13.79 17.25
C TYR A 408 6.33 -12.54 16.92
N HIS A 409 7.60 -12.53 17.31
CA HIS A 409 8.47 -11.36 17.18
C HIS A 409 9.74 -11.71 16.42
N HIS A 410 10.13 -10.89 15.45
CA HIS A 410 11.35 -11.09 14.66
C HIS A 410 12.11 -9.78 14.49
N ILE A 411 13.44 -9.86 14.56
CA ILE A 411 14.34 -8.79 14.12
C ILE A 411 14.70 -9.07 12.68
N VAL A 412 14.50 -8.09 11.80
CA VAL A 412 14.68 -8.29 10.36
C VAL A 412 15.32 -7.07 9.69
N SER A 413 16.01 -7.33 8.59
CA SER A 413 16.26 -6.34 7.55
C SER A 413 15.45 -6.74 6.32
N LEU A 414 14.37 -6.00 6.04
CA LEU A 414 13.52 -6.29 4.88
C LEU A 414 14.19 -5.97 3.54
N ILE A 415 15.33 -5.26 3.53
CA ILE A 415 16.13 -5.03 2.32
C ILE A 415 17.16 -6.14 2.11
N LYS A 416 17.73 -6.70 3.18
CA LYS A 416 18.59 -7.90 3.14
C LYS A 416 17.81 -9.22 3.21
N PHE A 417 16.49 -9.16 2.99
CA PHE A 417 15.54 -10.28 3.10
C PHE A 417 15.71 -11.39 2.04
N GLN A 418 16.74 -11.28 1.19
CA GLN A 418 17.12 -12.33 0.24
C GLN A 418 17.75 -13.55 0.94
N ASN A 419 18.15 -13.42 2.21
CA ASN A 419 18.57 -14.57 3.01
C ASN A 419 17.36 -15.48 3.28
N LYS A 420 17.41 -16.72 2.75
CA LYS A 420 16.30 -17.69 2.81
C LYS A 420 15.84 -17.97 4.24
N GLU A 421 16.74 -17.95 5.22
CA GLU A 421 16.43 -18.25 6.61
C GLU A 421 15.44 -17.26 7.24
N VAL A 422 15.63 -15.96 7.02
CA VAL A 422 14.75 -14.92 7.59
C VAL A 422 13.35 -15.01 6.97
N SER A 423 13.30 -15.26 5.65
CA SER A 423 12.02 -15.42 4.95
C SER A 423 11.25 -16.66 5.41
N GLN A 424 11.93 -17.80 5.59
CA GLN A 424 11.34 -19.03 6.07
C GLN A 424 10.80 -18.85 7.49
N THR A 425 11.56 -18.20 8.36
CA THR A 425 11.14 -17.96 9.76
C THR A 425 9.86 -17.11 9.86
N LEU A 426 9.72 -16.09 9.00
CA LEU A 426 8.48 -15.30 8.95
C LEU A 426 7.29 -16.13 8.45
N PHE A 427 7.46 -16.88 7.36
CA PHE A 427 6.39 -17.72 6.83
C PHE A 427 6.02 -18.87 7.77
N ASP A 428 6.97 -19.44 8.49
CA ASP A 428 6.71 -20.46 9.51
C ASP A 428 5.88 -19.89 10.66
N SER A 429 6.17 -18.66 11.08
CA SER A 429 5.37 -17.96 12.08
C SER A 429 3.94 -17.72 11.60
N LEU A 430 3.77 -17.25 10.36
CA LEU A 430 2.46 -17.09 9.73
C LEU A 430 1.71 -18.43 9.65
N ASN A 431 2.37 -19.48 9.17
CA ASN A 431 1.79 -20.83 9.08
C ASN A 431 1.34 -21.36 10.45
N ARG A 432 2.13 -21.13 11.52
CA ARG A 432 1.77 -21.50 12.89
C ARG A 432 0.53 -20.74 13.37
N ILE A 433 0.43 -19.44 13.09
CA ILE A 433 -0.77 -18.64 13.42
C ILE A 433 -1.99 -19.21 12.69
N PHE A 434 -1.90 -19.42 11.37
CA PHE A 434 -3.01 -19.93 10.58
C PHE A 434 -3.39 -21.38 10.92
N LYS A 435 -2.44 -22.19 11.37
CA LYS A 435 -2.72 -23.55 11.86
C LYS A 435 -3.56 -23.49 13.14
N LYS A 436 -3.12 -22.72 14.14
CA LYS A 436 -3.85 -22.56 15.41
C LYS A 436 -5.26 -22.01 15.22
N GLN A 437 -5.44 -21.06 14.30
CA GLN A 437 -6.77 -20.53 14.00
C GLN A 437 -7.69 -21.57 13.36
N ARG A 438 -7.18 -22.38 12.42
CA ARG A 438 -7.96 -23.48 11.82
C ARG A 438 -8.36 -24.55 12.83
N GLU A 439 -7.45 -24.92 13.73
CA GLU A 439 -7.73 -25.88 14.80
C GLU A 439 -8.82 -25.36 15.74
N LYS A 440 -8.83 -24.06 16.07
CA LYS A 440 -9.89 -23.44 16.89
C LYS A 440 -11.26 -23.49 16.20
N THR A 441 -11.34 -23.16 14.92
CA THR A 441 -12.60 -23.20 14.15
C THR A 441 -13.15 -24.62 13.93
N GLN A 442 -12.32 -25.66 14.08
CA GLN A 442 -12.79 -27.06 13.98
C GLN A 442 -13.32 -27.62 15.31
N LEU A 443 -13.05 -26.93 16.43
CA LEU A 443 -13.47 -27.32 17.77
C LEU A 443 -14.74 -26.59 18.24
N GLU A 444 -15.09 -25.48 17.58
CA GLU A 444 -16.33 -24.71 17.72
C GLU A 444 -17.38 -25.19 16.72
#